data_AF-A0AAV6I7X1-F1
#
_entry.id   AF-A0AAV6I7X1-F1
#
_cell.length_a   1.000
_cell.length_b   1.000
_cell.length_c   1.000
_cell.angle_alpha   90.00
_cell.angle_beta   90.00
_cell.angle_gamma   90.00
#
_symmetry.space_group_name_H-M   'P 1'
#
loop_
_entity.id
_entity.type
_entity.pdbx_description
1 polymer ?
#
loop_
_entity_poly.entity_id
_entity_poly.type
_entity_poly.pdbx_seq_one_letter_code
_entity_poly.pdbx_strand_id
1 'polypeptide(L)'
;MTTETVFVELCKGINGLDKVVLREVRGSSAEVYLYGGQVTSWKNDHGEELLFVSSKAPFKPPKAIRGGIPICFPQFGSHGLLEQHGFARNRFWSIDPDPPPFPTTSSNKAFVDLVLKHSEEDTRIWPHRYEFRLRVTLGPGGDLMLTSRIRNMNTDGKAFTFTFAYHNYFSVSDISEVRIEGLETIDFLDNLQDRQRFTEQGDAITFESEVSILLESKVDKVYVSTPTKIAILDHEKKRTFVLRKDGLPDAVVWNPWDKKAKAIPDLGDDEYKHMLCVEAAAVEKPITLKPGEEWKSRQEISAVPSSYFSGQLDPKKVLQSSS
;
A
#
# COMPACT_ATOMS: atom_id res chain seq x y z
N MET A 1 -24.64 -6.67 30.16
CA MET A 1 -24.00 -5.37 29.90
C MET A 1 -23.27 -5.52 28.58
N THR A 2 -23.82 -4.98 27.49
CA THR A 2 -23.11 -4.91 26.20
C THR A 2 -22.03 -3.85 26.34
N THR A 3 -20.77 -4.25 26.42
CA THR A 3 -19.63 -3.34 26.34
C THR A 3 -19.71 -2.58 25.02
N GLU A 4 -19.78 -1.26 25.08
CA GLU A 4 -19.83 -0.40 23.90
C GLU A 4 -18.51 -0.57 23.12
N THR A 5 -18.60 -0.94 21.84
CA THR A 5 -17.42 -1.15 21.00
C THR A 5 -16.75 0.20 20.73
N VAL A 6 -15.51 0.35 21.20
CA VAL A 6 -14.66 1.49 20.84
C VAL A 6 -14.07 1.24 19.45
N PHE A 7 -14.60 1.91 18.44
CA PHE A 7 -14.19 1.74 17.05
C PHE A 7 -12.83 2.38 16.73
N VAL A 8 -12.48 3.45 17.45
CA VAL A 8 -11.26 4.24 17.23
C VAL A 8 -10.65 4.57 18.58
N GLU A 9 -9.39 4.20 18.77
CA GLU A 9 -8.65 4.41 20.01
C GLU A 9 -7.28 5.04 19.69
N LEU A 10 -6.98 6.20 20.26
CA LEU A 10 -5.64 6.80 20.20
C LEU A 10 -4.82 6.30 21.39
N CYS A 11 -3.66 5.69 21.12
CA CYS A 11 -2.78 5.16 22.16
C CYS A 11 -1.30 5.23 21.77
N LYS A 12 -0.43 4.84 22.71
CA LYS A 12 1.02 4.75 22.48
C LYS A 12 1.39 3.37 21.94
N GLY A 13 2.16 3.36 20.86
CA GLY A 13 2.73 2.18 20.25
C GLY A 13 4.18 1.92 20.69
N ILE A 14 4.90 1.19 19.84
CA ILE A 14 6.31 0.84 20.05
C ILE A 14 7.14 2.14 20.18
N ASN A 15 8.06 2.16 21.13
CA ASN A 15 8.91 3.32 21.46
C ASN A 15 8.13 4.61 21.78
N GLY A 16 6.86 4.51 22.20
CA GLY A 16 6.06 5.67 22.60
C GLY A 16 5.56 6.54 21.43
N LEU A 17 5.64 6.05 20.19
CA LEU A 17 5.03 6.73 19.05
C LEU A 17 3.50 6.67 19.14
N ASP A 18 2.83 7.74 18.76
CA ASP A 18 1.37 7.78 18.71
C ASP A 18 0.83 6.92 17.57
N LYS A 19 -0.20 6.13 17.88
CA LYS A 19 -0.93 5.33 16.90
C LYS A 19 -2.42 5.36 17.19
N VAL A 20 -3.21 5.19 16.13
CA VAL A 20 -4.65 4.96 16.20
C VAL A 20 -4.92 3.48 15.94
N VAL A 21 -5.72 2.87 16.79
CA VAL A 21 -6.22 1.51 16.61
C VAL A 21 -7.67 1.60 16.15
N LEU A 22 -7.94 1.00 14.99
CA LEU A 22 -9.28 0.84 14.43
C LEU A 22 -9.77 -0.56 14.77
N ARG A 23 -11.02 -0.69 15.22
CA ARG A 23 -11.64 -1.98 15.57
C ARG A 23 -13.05 -2.06 15.02
N GLU A 24 -13.40 -3.24 14.53
CA GLU A 24 -14.75 -3.54 14.09
C GLU A 24 -15.44 -4.56 14.98
N VAL A 25 -16.77 -4.56 14.96
CA VAL A 25 -17.60 -5.39 15.87
C VAL A 25 -17.30 -6.88 15.75
N ARG A 26 -16.91 -7.33 14.55
CA ARG A 26 -16.59 -8.72 14.26
C ARG A 26 -15.19 -9.15 14.73
N GLY A 27 -14.37 -8.24 15.25
CA GLY A 27 -13.04 -8.55 15.80
C GLY A 27 -11.86 -8.13 14.92
N SER A 28 -12.09 -7.80 13.65
CA SER A 28 -11.05 -7.23 12.78
C SER A 28 -10.49 -5.94 13.37
N SER A 29 -9.20 -5.69 13.14
CA SER A 29 -8.55 -4.48 13.64
C SER A 29 -7.45 -3.99 12.71
N ALA A 30 -7.08 -2.71 12.82
CA ALA A 30 -5.92 -2.14 12.14
C ALA A 30 -5.20 -1.13 13.04
N GLU A 31 -3.88 -1.02 12.88
CA GLU A 31 -3.06 -0.04 13.61
C GLU A 31 -2.43 0.95 12.64
N VAL A 32 -2.65 2.24 12.88
CA VAL A 32 -2.16 3.36 12.06
C VAL A 32 -1.25 4.25 12.90
N TYR A 33 0.05 4.26 12.64
CA TYR A 33 0.96 5.18 13.31
C TYR A 33 0.84 6.58 12.72
N LEU A 34 0.82 7.60 13.57
CA LEU A 34 0.87 9.00 13.13
C LEU A 34 2.21 9.32 12.46
N TYR A 35 3.28 8.64 12.88
CA TYR A 35 4.54 8.66 12.16
C TYR A 35 4.39 7.89 10.83
N GLY A 36 4.63 8.61 9.73
CA GLY A 36 4.47 8.14 8.36
C GLY A 36 3.02 8.03 7.86
N GLY A 37 2.03 8.28 8.73
CA GLY A 37 0.62 8.01 8.41
C GLY A 37 0.40 6.54 8.05
N GLN A 38 1.17 5.66 8.68
CA GLN A 38 1.46 4.33 8.17
C GLN A 38 0.62 3.27 8.87
N VAL A 39 -0.11 2.49 8.09
CA VAL A 39 -0.74 1.26 8.61
C VAL A 39 0.36 0.24 8.86
N THR A 40 0.40 -0.34 10.05
CA THR A 40 1.45 -1.31 10.48
C THR A 40 0.89 -2.65 10.92
N SER A 41 -0.41 -2.76 11.14
CA SER A 41 -1.09 -4.02 11.42
C SER A 41 -2.48 -3.97 10.83
N TRP A 42 -2.93 -5.10 10.29
CA TRP A 42 -4.31 -5.33 9.86
C TRP A 42 -4.64 -6.79 10.12
N LYS A 43 -5.57 -7.03 11.04
CA LYS A 43 -5.98 -8.36 11.48
C LYS A 43 -7.40 -8.67 11.06
N ASN A 44 -7.63 -9.89 10.62
CA ASN A 44 -8.99 -10.41 10.38
C ASN A 44 -9.75 -10.67 11.70
N ASP A 45 -10.99 -11.13 11.58
CA ASP A 45 -11.88 -11.47 12.71
C ASP A 45 -11.39 -12.69 13.53
N HIS A 46 -10.41 -13.43 13.03
CA HIS A 46 -9.72 -14.50 13.74
C HIS A 46 -8.41 -14.05 14.42
N GLY A 47 -8.05 -12.77 14.31
CA GLY A 47 -6.82 -12.21 14.88
C GLY A 47 -5.55 -12.52 14.08
N GLU A 48 -5.68 -13.12 12.89
CA GLU A 48 -4.55 -13.38 12.00
C GLU A 48 -4.04 -12.07 11.41
N GLU A 49 -2.72 -11.85 11.47
CA GLU A 49 -2.07 -10.70 10.84
C GLU A 49 -2.00 -10.88 9.31
N LEU A 50 -2.41 -9.83 8.60
CA LEU A 50 -2.51 -9.79 7.15
C LEU A 50 -1.40 -8.94 6.51
N LEU A 51 -0.78 -8.05 7.28
CA LEU A 51 0.35 -7.24 6.84
C LEU A 51 1.66 -7.73 7.46
N PHE A 52 2.72 -7.73 6.66
CA PHE A 52 4.06 -8.02 7.14
C PHE A 52 4.70 -6.75 7.70
N VAL A 53 5.24 -6.81 8.92
CA VAL A 53 6.17 -5.84 9.48
C VAL A 53 7.42 -6.58 9.94
N SER A 54 8.59 -6.06 9.57
CA SER A 54 9.85 -6.69 9.96
C SER A 54 10.03 -6.68 11.47
N SER A 55 10.55 -7.77 12.01
CA SER A 55 11.01 -7.84 13.41
C SER A 55 12.15 -6.85 13.73
N LYS A 56 12.91 -6.39 12.71
CA LYS A 56 13.96 -5.38 12.83
C LYS A 56 13.48 -3.95 12.48
N ALA A 57 12.17 -3.76 12.24
CA ALA A 57 11.64 -2.48 11.80
C ALA A 57 11.92 -1.36 12.82
N PRO A 58 12.50 -0.21 12.40
CA PRO A 58 12.75 0.89 13.30
C PRO A 58 11.45 1.66 13.53
N PHE A 59 10.86 1.48 14.72
CA PHE A 59 9.79 2.36 15.22
C PHE A 59 10.41 3.63 15.83
N LYS A 60 11.20 4.36 15.04
CA LYS A 60 11.94 5.54 15.52
C LYS A 60 12.29 6.51 14.38
N PRO A 61 11.87 7.78 14.47
CA PRO A 61 12.33 8.82 13.55
C PRO A 61 13.86 9.00 13.57
N PRO A 62 14.46 9.40 12.43
CA PRO A 62 13.82 9.74 11.16
C PRO A 62 13.68 8.56 10.19
N LYS A 63 13.94 7.32 10.62
CA LYS A 63 13.88 6.14 9.74
C LYS A 63 12.44 5.72 9.49
N ALA A 64 12.11 5.30 8.27
CA ALA A 64 10.78 4.79 7.94
C ALA A 64 10.57 3.40 8.57
N ILE A 65 9.33 3.07 8.95
CA ILE A 65 9.00 1.75 9.49
C ILE A 65 9.01 0.73 8.34
N ARG A 66 9.75 -0.38 8.52
CA ARG A 66 9.85 -1.47 7.52
C ARG A 66 8.65 -2.41 7.59
N GLY A 67 7.70 -2.22 6.69
CA GLY A 67 6.52 -3.08 6.51
C GLY A 67 5.19 -2.35 6.64
N GLY A 68 4.08 -3.07 6.70
CA GLY A 68 2.74 -2.48 6.70
C GLY A 68 2.42 -1.82 5.36
N ILE A 69 1.99 -0.56 5.38
CA ILE A 69 1.69 0.23 4.17
C ILE A 69 2.39 1.60 4.25
N PRO A 70 3.72 1.68 3.99
CA PRO A 70 4.39 2.95 3.81
C PRO A 70 3.81 3.74 2.63
N ILE A 71 3.81 5.06 2.74
CA ILE A 71 3.35 5.97 1.68
C ILE A 71 4.56 6.55 0.96
N CYS A 72 4.66 6.30 -0.33
CA CYS A 72 5.67 6.90 -1.20
C CYS A 72 5.13 8.21 -1.77
N PHE A 73 5.61 9.35 -1.27
CA PHE A 73 5.28 10.67 -1.78
C PHE A 73 6.39 11.66 -1.40
N PRO A 74 6.76 12.59 -2.29
CA PRO A 74 6.25 12.84 -3.65
C PRO A 74 7.01 12.07 -4.74
N GLN A 75 7.79 11.08 -4.35
CA GLN A 75 8.64 10.30 -5.26
C GLN A 75 8.48 8.81 -4.97
N PHE A 76 8.40 8.00 -6.02
CA PHE A 76 8.58 6.56 -5.95
C PHE A 76 10.04 6.19 -6.27
N GLY A 77 10.61 5.26 -5.50
CA GLY A 77 11.99 4.82 -5.67
C GLY A 77 12.97 5.99 -5.69
N SER A 78 14.00 5.89 -6.51
CA SER A 78 15.00 6.93 -6.74
C SER A 78 14.78 7.66 -8.08
N HIS A 79 13.51 7.82 -8.50
CA HIS A 79 13.17 8.42 -9.81
C HIS A 79 13.38 9.93 -9.90
N GLY A 80 13.85 10.58 -8.84
CA GLY A 80 14.14 12.01 -8.80
C GLY A 80 15.22 12.33 -7.77
N LEU A 81 15.28 13.61 -7.36
CA LEU A 81 16.37 14.13 -6.52
C LEU A 81 16.16 13.91 -5.01
N LEU A 82 14.97 13.45 -4.60
CA LEU A 82 14.69 13.19 -3.19
C LEU A 82 15.26 11.84 -2.76
N GLU A 83 15.35 11.66 -1.44
CA GLU A 83 15.60 10.34 -0.87
C GLU A 83 14.60 9.31 -1.40
N GLN A 84 15.03 8.05 -1.40
CA GLN A 84 14.26 6.95 -1.95
C GLN A 84 12.84 6.92 -1.36
N HIS A 85 11.83 6.89 -2.23
CA HIS A 85 10.40 6.93 -1.91
C HIS A 85 9.87 8.24 -1.28
N GLY A 86 10.63 9.34 -1.40
CA GLY A 86 10.24 10.64 -0.85
C GLY A 86 10.25 10.65 0.67
N PHE A 87 9.46 11.54 1.26
CA PHE A 87 9.56 11.87 2.69
C PHE A 87 8.27 11.62 3.48
N ALA A 88 7.11 11.40 2.84
CA ALA A 88 5.83 11.31 3.57
C ALA A 88 5.82 10.25 4.69
N ARG A 89 6.47 9.11 4.45
CA ARG A 89 6.67 8.00 5.41
C ARG A 89 7.66 8.31 6.55
N ASN A 90 8.36 9.44 6.49
CA ASN A 90 9.35 9.90 7.47
C ASN A 90 8.88 11.15 8.25
N ARG A 91 7.61 11.54 8.09
CA ARG A 91 7.01 12.72 8.75
C ARG A 91 5.95 12.30 9.76
N PHE A 92 5.74 13.14 10.75
CA PHE A 92 4.57 13.01 11.62
C PHE A 92 3.36 13.64 10.94
N TRP A 93 2.29 12.85 10.87
CA TRP A 93 0.98 13.27 10.44
C TRP A 93 0.16 13.70 11.65
N SER A 94 -0.77 14.61 11.43
CA SER A 94 -1.73 15.02 12.45
C SER A 94 -3.09 14.40 12.16
N ILE A 95 -3.88 14.10 13.19
CA ILE A 95 -5.29 13.75 13.01
C ILE A 95 -6.02 15.00 12.51
N ASP A 96 -6.81 14.86 11.44
CA ASP A 96 -7.67 15.92 10.90
C ASP A 96 -9.08 15.77 11.50
N PRO A 97 -9.48 16.61 12.47
CA PRO A 97 -10.78 16.48 13.13
C PRO A 97 -11.96 16.96 12.28
N ASP A 98 -11.70 17.73 11.21
CA ASP A 98 -12.72 18.30 10.32
C ASP A 98 -12.32 18.12 8.84
N PRO A 99 -12.23 16.87 8.37
CA PRO A 99 -11.83 16.58 7.00
C PRO A 99 -12.95 17.00 6.03
N PRO A 100 -12.62 17.55 4.84
CA PRO A 100 -13.63 17.85 3.84
C PRO A 100 -14.40 16.58 3.45
N PRO A 101 -15.75 16.63 3.34
CA PRO A 101 -16.57 15.44 3.16
C PRO A 101 -16.22 14.71 1.85
N PHE A 102 -16.35 13.39 1.88
CA PHE A 102 -16.36 12.59 0.65
C PHE A 102 -17.71 12.73 -0.06
N PRO A 103 -17.76 12.61 -1.41
CA PRO A 103 -19.01 12.69 -2.16
C PRO A 103 -20.05 11.65 -1.74
N THR A 104 -19.59 10.52 -1.21
CA THR A 104 -20.42 9.45 -0.68
C THR A 104 -20.29 9.41 0.84
N THR A 105 -21.43 9.49 1.52
CA THR A 105 -21.49 9.25 2.96
C THR A 105 -21.28 7.76 3.23
N SER A 106 -20.23 7.43 3.98
CA SER A 106 -20.00 6.08 4.49
C SER A 106 -20.53 6.00 5.92
N SER A 107 -21.20 4.90 6.25
CA SER A 107 -21.63 4.58 7.62
C SER A 107 -20.54 3.92 8.45
N ASN A 108 -19.31 3.80 7.92
CA ASN A 108 -18.18 3.19 8.62
C ASN A 108 -17.84 4.02 9.86
N LYS A 109 -17.63 3.32 10.99
CA LYS A 109 -17.32 3.94 12.28
C LYS A 109 -15.83 3.83 12.63
N ALA A 110 -15.14 2.81 12.13
CA ALA A 110 -13.72 2.59 12.34
C ALA A 110 -12.87 3.27 11.25
N PHE A 111 -12.67 4.59 11.37
CA PHE A 111 -11.77 5.33 10.49
C PHE A 111 -10.98 6.41 11.22
N VAL A 112 -9.87 6.82 10.61
CA VAL A 112 -9.10 7.99 11.01
C VAL A 112 -8.76 8.83 9.79
N ASP A 113 -8.90 10.13 9.92
CA ASP A 113 -8.42 11.12 8.96
C ASP A 113 -7.12 11.73 9.46
N LEU A 114 -6.10 11.69 8.60
CA LEU A 114 -4.79 12.23 8.85
C LEU A 114 -4.48 13.32 7.81
N VAL A 115 -3.67 14.30 8.21
CA VAL A 115 -3.18 15.36 7.35
C VAL A 115 -1.68 15.55 7.52
N LEU A 116 -0.98 15.65 6.39
CA LEU A 116 0.39 16.09 6.27
C LEU A 116 0.40 17.40 5.48
N LYS A 117 0.87 18.47 6.11
CA LYS A 117 1.07 19.78 5.48
C LYS A 117 2.55 20.00 5.22
N HIS A 118 2.88 20.84 4.24
CA HIS A 118 4.27 21.22 4.00
C HIS A 118 4.88 21.84 5.27
N SER A 119 6.13 21.48 5.56
CA SER A 119 6.93 22.12 6.60
C SER A 119 8.07 22.96 6.00
N GLU A 120 8.74 23.76 6.83
CA GLU A 120 9.95 24.46 6.41
C GLU A 120 11.07 23.49 6.01
N GLU A 121 11.15 22.31 6.65
CA GLU A 121 12.11 21.26 6.30
C GLU A 121 11.82 20.70 4.90
N ASP A 122 10.56 20.38 4.61
CA ASP A 122 10.15 19.85 3.30
C ASP A 122 10.41 20.87 2.19
N THR A 123 10.14 22.15 2.46
CA THR A 123 10.33 23.23 1.48
C THR A 123 11.81 23.38 1.07
N ARG A 124 12.77 22.94 1.88
CA ARG A 124 14.20 22.97 1.54
C ARG A 124 14.59 21.92 0.50
N ILE A 125 13.93 20.77 0.50
CA ILE A 125 14.24 19.64 -0.41
C ILE A 125 13.24 19.55 -1.57
N TRP A 126 12.01 20.02 -1.36
CA TRP A 126 10.93 20.02 -2.33
C TRP A 126 10.11 21.31 -2.15
N PRO A 127 10.43 22.39 -2.91
CA PRO A 127 9.94 23.75 -2.63
C PRO A 127 8.50 23.98 -3.12
N HIS A 128 7.58 23.16 -2.61
CA HIS A 128 6.16 23.20 -2.92
C HIS A 128 5.32 23.15 -1.65
N ARG A 129 4.24 23.93 -1.65
CA ARG A 129 3.20 23.89 -0.63
C ARG A 129 2.16 22.88 -1.05
N TYR A 130 1.89 21.94 -0.19
CA TYR A 130 0.91 20.89 -0.42
C TYR A 130 0.11 20.63 0.85
N GLU A 131 -1.07 20.08 0.65
CA GLU A 131 -1.86 19.49 1.72
C GLU A 131 -2.21 18.07 1.29
N PHE A 132 -1.70 17.09 2.03
CA PHE A 132 -1.96 15.69 1.79
C PHE A 132 -2.85 15.17 2.93
N ARG A 133 -4.12 14.86 2.60
CA ARG A 133 -5.04 14.15 3.49
C ARG A 133 -5.08 12.66 3.17
N LEU A 134 -5.10 11.84 4.21
CA LEU A 134 -5.25 10.40 4.15
C LEU A 134 -6.40 9.96 5.06
N ARG A 135 -7.39 9.27 4.51
CA ARG A 135 -8.35 8.51 5.32
C ARG A 135 -7.97 7.04 5.31
N VAL A 136 -7.79 6.46 6.49
CA VAL A 136 -7.71 5.01 6.68
C VAL A 136 -9.03 4.54 7.28
N THR A 137 -9.65 3.53 6.69
CA THR A 137 -10.92 2.97 7.16
C THR A 137 -10.84 1.46 7.21
N LEU A 138 -11.28 0.89 8.33
CA LEU A 138 -11.57 -0.53 8.46
C LEU A 138 -13.07 -0.72 8.25
N GLY A 139 -13.45 -1.44 7.20
CA GLY A 139 -14.83 -1.73 6.88
C GLY A 139 -15.42 -2.82 7.80
N PRO A 140 -16.75 -2.86 8.00
CA PRO A 140 -17.42 -3.89 8.79
C PRO A 140 -17.17 -5.33 8.31
N GLY A 141 -16.81 -5.51 7.04
CA GLY A 141 -16.41 -6.79 6.45
C GLY A 141 -14.96 -7.20 6.77
N GLY A 142 -14.18 -6.32 7.40
CA GLY A 142 -12.76 -6.49 7.64
C GLY A 142 -11.87 -5.96 6.51
N ASP A 143 -12.44 -5.38 5.44
CA ASP A 143 -11.70 -4.73 4.35
C ASP A 143 -11.00 -3.45 4.82
N LEU A 144 -9.78 -3.24 4.34
CA LEU A 144 -8.96 -2.06 4.66
C LEU A 144 -8.95 -1.10 3.47
N MET A 145 -9.38 0.13 3.70
CA MET A 145 -9.45 1.18 2.68
C MET A 145 -8.55 2.35 3.02
N LEU A 146 -7.76 2.81 2.03
CA LEU A 146 -6.94 4.01 2.12
C LEU A 146 -7.36 4.97 1.02
N THR A 147 -7.69 6.21 1.36
CA THR A 147 -8.04 7.26 0.40
C THR A 147 -7.12 8.46 0.59
N SER A 148 -6.37 8.80 -0.46
CA SER A 148 -5.45 9.94 -0.45
C SER A 148 -6.03 11.09 -1.27
N ARG A 149 -5.87 12.31 -0.76
CA ARG A 149 -6.22 13.56 -1.44
C ARG A 149 -5.04 14.51 -1.30
N ILE A 150 -4.43 14.89 -2.40
CA ILE A 150 -3.25 15.74 -2.44
C ILE A 150 -3.61 17.01 -3.19
N ARG A 151 -3.51 18.15 -2.52
CA ARG A 151 -3.83 19.45 -3.10
C ARG A 151 -2.59 20.30 -3.26
N ASN A 152 -2.47 20.97 -4.40
CA ASN A 152 -1.44 21.99 -4.58
C ASN A 152 -1.87 23.30 -3.91
N MET A 153 -1.10 23.71 -2.90
CA MET A 153 -1.32 24.91 -2.08
C MET A 153 -0.35 26.04 -2.40
N ASN A 154 0.38 25.96 -3.52
CA ASN A 154 1.27 27.03 -3.96
C ASN A 154 0.48 28.32 -4.21
N THR A 155 0.98 29.42 -3.66
CA THR A 155 0.42 30.76 -3.87
C THR A 155 1.16 31.54 -4.96
N ASP A 156 2.27 31.00 -5.47
CA ASP A 156 3.13 31.62 -6.47
C ASP A 156 2.76 31.25 -7.92
N GLY A 157 1.62 30.57 -8.10
CA GLY A 157 1.13 30.17 -9.41
C GLY A 157 1.77 28.89 -9.98
N LYS A 158 2.71 28.25 -9.26
CA LYS A 158 3.45 27.10 -9.81
C LYS A 158 2.74 25.77 -9.61
N ALA A 159 2.72 24.98 -10.70
CA ALA A 159 2.39 23.56 -10.62
C ALA A 159 3.52 22.78 -9.94
N PHE A 160 3.20 21.59 -9.42
CA PHE A 160 4.21 20.60 -9.06
C PHE A 160 3.84 19.24 -9.62
N THR A 161 4.85 18.40 -9.73
CA THR A 161 4.74 17.05 -10.26
C THR A 161 5.24 16.05 -9.22
N PHE A 162 4.55 14.91 -9.08
CA PHE A 162 4.90 13.86 -8.13
C PHE A 162 4.56 12.48 -8.67
N THR A 163 5.16 11.46 -8.04
CA THR A 163 4.75 10.06 -8.17
C THR A 163 4.26 9.56 -6.81
N PHE A 164 3.48 8.49 -6.81
CA PHE A 164 2.79 8.01 -5.62
C PHE A 164 2.74 6.49 -5.56
N ALA A 165 2.85 5.90 -4.37
CA ALA A 165 2.52 4.50 -4.14
C ALA A 165 2.04 4.24 -2.70
N TYR A 166 1.09 3.31 -2.57
CA TYR A 166 0.84 2.59 -1.32
C TYR A 166 1.68 1.32 -1.34
N HIS A 167 2.76 1.29 -0.56
CA HIS A 167 3.76 0.24 -0.62
C HIS A 167 3.34 -0.97 0.23
N ASN A 168 2.28 -1.69 -0.14
CA ASN A 168 1.68 -2.72 0.73
C ASN A 168 2.58 -3.93 0.92
N TYR A 169 2.96 -4.24 2.16
CA TYR A 169 3.65 -5.48 2.54
C TYR A 169 2.62 -6.51 3.01
N PHE A 170 2.24 -7.43 2.14
CA PHE A 170 1.36 -8.55 2.52
C PHE A 170 2.16 -9.57 3.33
N SER A 171 1.61 -10.00 4.47
CA SER A 171 2.09 -11.22 5.12
C SER A 171 1.63 -12.40 4.29
N VAL A 172 2.54 -13.28 3.87
CA VAL A 172 2.24 -14.51 3.12
C VAL A 172 2.80 -15.72 3.85
N SER A 173 2.29 -16.91 3.55
CA SER A 173 2.74 -18.19 4.12
C SER A 173 4.20 -18.49 3.77
N ASP A 174 4.46 -18.71 2.49
CA ASP A 174 5.76 -18.81 1.84
C ASP A 174 5.63 -18.15 0.47
N ILE A 175 6.57 -17.29 0.11
CA ILE A 175 6.62 -16.62 -1.17
C ILE A 175 6.60 -17.60 -2.36
N SER A 176 7.13 -18.82 -2.20
CA SER A 176 7.06 -19.85 -3.26
C SER A 176 5.64 -20.36 -3.52
N GLU A 177 4.75 -20.25 -2.53
CA GLU A 177 3.35 -20.71 -2.57
C GLU A 177 2.36 -19.58 -2.93
N VAL A 178 2.89 -18.44 -3.39
CA VAL A 178 2.09 -17.27 -3.76
C VAL A 178 2.00 -17.11 -5.28
N ARG A 179 0.80 -16.78 -5.73
CA ARG A 179 0.50 -16.46 -7.13
C ARG A 179 -0.17 -15.09 -7.22
N ILE A 180 0.21 -14.28 -8.20
CA ILE A 180 -0.48 -13.01 -8.50
C ILE A 180 -1.23 -13.14 -9.83
N GLU A 181 -2.51 -12.79 -9.80
CA GLU A 181 -3.39 -12.72 -10.97
C GLU A 181 -3.87 -11.29 -11.24
N GLY A 182 -4.17 -10.98 -12.50
CA GLY A 182 -4.61 -9.66 -12.99
C GLY A 182 -3.49 -8.79 -13.57
N LEU A 183 -2.29 -9.35 -13.73
CA LEU A 183 -1.11 -8.70 -14.31
C LEU A 183 -0.57 -9.44 -15.56
N GLU A 184 -1.30 -10.45 -16.02
CA GLU A 184 -0.98 -11.23 -17.21
C GLU A 184 -1.03 -10.33 -18.44
N THR A 185 -0.09 -10.49 -19.38
CA THR A 185 -0.02 -9.72 -20.63
C THR A 185 0.17 -8.21 -20.46
N ILE A 186 0.44 -7.74 -19.24
CA ILE A 186 0.69 -6.33 -18.94
C ILE A 186 2.18 -6.01 -19.14
N ASP A 187 2.45 -4.83 -19.70
CA ASP A 187 3.80 -4.29 -19.77
C ASP A 187 4.34 -3.96 -18.38
N PHE A 188 5.61 -4.24 -18.14
CA PHE A 188 6.30 -3.82 -16.92
C PHE A 188 7.66 -3.21 -17.21
N LEU A 189 8.09 -2.31 -16.33
CA LEU A 189 9.45 -1.79 -16.25
C LEU A 189 10.21 -2.61 -15.19
N ASP A 190 11.34 -3.20 -15.56
CA ASP A 190 12.17 -3.97 -14.64
C ASP A 190 13.25 -3.09 -14.00
N ASN A 191 13.11 -2.76 -12.72
CA ASN A 191 14.08 -1.91 -12.02
C ASN A 191 15.45 -2.58 -11.84
N LEU A 192 15.55 -3.90 -12.05
CA LEU A 192 16.83 -4.64 -12.01
C LEU A 192 17.54 -4.62 -13.36
N GLN A 193 16.83 -4.27 -14.43
CA GLN A 193 17.36 -4.14 -15.79
C GLN A 193 17.23 -2.70 -16.29
N ASP A 194 17.58 -1.73 -15.44
CA ASP A 194 17.58 -0.30 -15.77
C ASP A 194 16.25 0.21 -16.36
N ARG A 195 15.14 -0.29 -15.82
CA ARG A 195 13.77 0.04 -16.24
C ARG A 195 13.46 -0.29 -17.69
N GLN A 196 14.15 -1.27 -18.28
CA GLN A 196 13.76 -1.82 -19.56
C GLN A 196 12.31 -2.32 -19.52
N ARG A 197 11.60 -2.12 -20.64
CA ARG A 197 10.21 -2.51 -20.79
C ARG A 197 10.11 -3.92 -21.36
N PHE A 198 9.31 -4.74 -20.70
CA PHE A 198 8.94 -6.08 -21.12
C PHE A 198 7.43 -6.25 -21.02
N THR A 199 6.91 -7.36 -21.54
CA THR A 199 5.50 -7.74 -21.40
C THR A 199 5.43 -9.07 -20.65
N GLU A 200 4.55 -9.16 -19.66
CA GLU A 200 4.35 -10.39 -18.90
C GLU A 200 3.72 -11.47 -19.78
N GLN A 201 4.33 -12.66 -19.84
CA GLN A 201 3.86 -13.75 -20.71
C GLN A 201 3.27 -14.93 -19.94
N GLY A 202 3.40 -14.96 -18.61
CA GLY A 202 2.78 -15.99 -17.77
C GLY A 202 1.27 -15.77 -17.60
N ASP A 203 0.54 -16.88 -17.45
CA ASP A 203 -0.88 -16.90 -17.03
C ASP A 203 -1.07 -16.44 -15.57
N ALA A 204 0.04 -16.30 -14.84
CA ALA A 204 0.16 -15.59 -13.59
C ALA A 204 1.63 -15.40 -13.24
N ILE A 205 1.88 -14.52 -12.27
CA ILE A 205 3.21 -14.36 -11.69
C ILE A 205 3.36 -15.37 -10.56
N THR A 206 4.27 -16.32 -10.73
CA THR A 206 4.66 -17.31 -9.71
C THR A 206 6.13 -17.14 -9.35
N PHE A 207 6.53 -17.68 -8.20
CA PHE A 207 7.90 -17.59 -7.69
C PHE A 207 8.59 -18.97 -7.65
N GLU A 208 8.06 -19.94 -8.40
CA GLU A 208 8.32 -21.39 -8.24
C GLU A 208 9.63 -21.92 -8.84
N SER A 209 10.41 -21.18 -9.64
CA SER A 209 11.48 -21.83 -10.41
C SER A 209 12.83 -21.90 -9.68
N GLU A 210 13.49 -23.06 -9.71
CA GLU A 210 14.92 -23.21 -9.38
C GLU A 210 15.80 -22.23 -10.18
N VAL A 211 15.38 -21.79 -11.37
CA VAL A 211 16.04 -20.73 -12.14
C VAL A 211 15.87 -19.36 -11.49
N SER A 212 14.74 -19.10 -10.82
CA SER A 212 14.53 -17.94 -9.95
C SER A 212 15.30 -18.09 -8.62
N ILE A 213 15.62 -19.31 -8.18
CA ILE A 213 16.47 -19.55 -7.01
C ILE A 213 17.97 -19.41 -7.37
N LEU A 214 18.36 -19.72 -8.60
CA LEU A 214 19.74 -19.72 -9.10
C LEU A 214 20.19 -18.37 -9.68
N LEU A 215 19.27 -17.60 -10.29
CA LEU A 215 19.47 -16.19 -10.53
C LEU A 215 19.14 -15.44 -9.23
N GLU A 216 19.81 -14.35 -8.96
CA GLU A 216 19.62 -13.53 -7.76
C GLU A 216 18.26 -12.80 -7.78
N SER A 217 17.16 -13.55 -7.79
CA SER A 217 15.81 -13.15 -8.21
C SER A 217 15.11 -12.31 -7.17
N LYS A 218 15.64 -11.11 -6.99
CA LYS A 218 14.86 -9.97 -6.59
C LYS A 218 13.74 -9.83 -7.63
N VAL A 219 12.53 -9.53 -7.18
CA VAL A 219 11.49 -9.01 -8.07
C VAL A 219 11.36 -7.53 -7.74
N ASP A 220 11.42 -6.68 -8.74
CA ASP A 220 11.29 -5.23 -8.61
C ASP A 220 10.69 -4.68 -9.92
N LYS A 221 9.44 -5.07 -10.17
CA LYS A 221 8.74 -4.81 -11.44
C LYS A 221 7.65 -3.76 -11.24
N VAL A 222 7.61 -2.75 -12.11
CA VAL A 222 6.53 -1.76 -12.18
C VAL A 222 5.65 -2.08 -13.38
N TYR A 223 4.51 -2.72 -13.15
CA TYR A 223 3.49 -3.00 -14.16
C TYR A 223 2.71 -1.72 -14.49
N VAL A 224 2.64 -1.37 -15.76
CA VAL A 224 2.08 -0.09 -16.22
C VAL A 224 0.67 -0.25 -16.74
N SER A 225 -0.20 0.73 -16.47
CA SER A 225 -1.60 0.73 -16.95
C SER A 225 -2.37 -0.57 -16.60
N THR A 226 -2.21 -1.02 -15.37
CA THR A 226 -2.80 -2.28 -14.85
C THR A 226 -4.30 -2.17 -14.61
N PRO A 227 -5.03 -3.30 -14.62
CA PRO A 227 -6.42 -3.37 -14.18
C PRO A 227 -6.63 -2.78 -12.78
N THR A 228 -7.86 -2.41 -12.46
CA THR A 228 -8.21 -1.86 -11.14
C THR A 228 -8.31 -2.92 -10.06
N LYS A 229 -8.23 -4.21 -10.40
CA LYS A 229 -8.31 -5.34 -9.46
C LYS A 229 -7.14 -6.29 -9.70
N ILE A 230 -6.41 -6.61 -8.64
CA ILE A 230 -5.30 -7.57 -8.62
C ILE A 230 -5.57 -8.58 -7.50
N ALA A 231 -5.33 -9.86 -7.76
CA ALA A 231 -5.52 -10.93 -6.78
C ALA A 231 -4.17 -11.56 -6.41
N ILE A 232 -3.96 -11.80 -5.13
CA ILE A 232 -2.74 -12.42 -4.58
C ILE A 232 -3.17 -13.65 -3.81
N LEU A 233 -2.95 -14.82 -4.39
CA LEU A 233 -3.37 -16.11 -3.88
C LEU A 233 -2.24 -16.68 -3.04
N ASP A 234 -2.54 -17.03 -1.79
CA ASP A 234 -1.65 -17.69 -0.84
C ASP A 234 -2.20 -19.11 -0.64
N HIS A 235 -1.59 -20.08 -1.34
CA HIS A 235 -2.12 -21.43 -1.46
C HIS A 235 -2.10 -22.19 -0.14
N GLU A 236 -1.02 -22.06 0.64
CA GLU A 236 -0.88 -22.75 1.92
C GLU A 236 -1.91 -22.27 2.95
N LYS A 237 -2.11 -20.95 3.06
CA LYS A 237 -3.14 -20.39 3.95
C LYS A 237 -4.55 -20.40 3.36
N LYS A 238 -4.72 -20.87 2.12
CA LYS A 238 -6.01 -20.95 1.41
C LYS A 238 -6.78 -19.63 1.44
N ARG A 239 -6.06 -18.53 1.25
CA ARG A 239 -6.63 -17.17 1.19
C ARG A 239 -6.17 -16.42 -0.04
N THR A 240 -6.97 -15.44 -0.43
CA THR A 240 -6.66 -14.52 -1.52
C THR A 240 -6.80 -13.10 -1.01
N PHE A 241 -5.73 -12.30 -1.13
CA PHE A 241 -5.85 -10.85 -1.02
C PHE A 241 -6.38 -10.30 -2.33
N VAL A 242 -7.39 -9.45 -2.25
CA VAL A 242 -7.93 -8.72 -3.40
C VAL A 242 -7.62 -7.25 -3.21
N LEU A 243 -6.74 -6.74 -4.05
CA LEU A 243 -6.37 -5.33 -4.14
C LEU A 243 -7.23 -4.65 -5.20
N ARG A 244 -8.00 -3.64 -4.80
CA ARG A 244 -8.71 -2.74 -5.71
C ARG A 244 -8.11 -1.34 -5.64
N LYS A 245 -7.92 -0.72 -6.81
CA LYS A 245 -7.29 0.60 -6.92
C LYS A 245 -8.04 1.53 -7.87
N ASP A 246 -8.09 2.81 -7.49
CA ASP A 246 -8.69 3.91 -8.25
C ASP A 246 -7.77 5.14 -8.20
N GLY A 247 -7.63 5.83 -9.34
CA GLY A 247 -6.66 6.93 -9.49
C GLY A 247 -5.18 6.49 -9.48
N LEU A 248 -4.91 5.18 -9.50
CA LEU A 248 -3.57 4.56 -9.44
C LEU A 248 -3.42 3.62 -10.65
N PRO A 249 -2.83 4.10 -11.77
CA PRO A 249 -2.77 3.33 -13.00
C PRO A 249 -1.79 2.15 -12.95
N ASP A 250 -0.78 2.21 -12.09
CA ASP A 250 0.33 1.27 -12.08
C ASP A 250 0.23 0.32 -10.87
N ALA A 251 0.96 -0.79 -10.94
CA ALA A 251 1.18 -1.66 -9.79
C ALA A 251 2.65 -2.05 -9.69
N VAL A 252 3.16 -2.22 -8.48
CA VAL A 252 4.54 -2.67 -8.25
C VAL A 252 4.51 -4.02 -7.58
N VAL A 253 5.33 -4.96 -8.06
CA VAL A 253 5.55 -6.26 -7.41
C VAL A 253 7.00 -6.29 -6.93
N TRP A 254 7.18 -6.52 -5.64
CA TRP A 254 8.52 -6.53 -5.04
C TRP A 254 8.72 -7.60 -3.97
N ASN A 255 9.86 -8.28 -4.06
CA ASN A 255 10.40 -9.13 -3.00
C ASN A 255 11.94 -9.03 -3.05
N PRO A 256 12.63 -8.80 -1.92
CA PRO A 256 14.06 -8.58 -1.90
C PRO A 256 14.89 -9.85 -2.12
N TRP A 257 14.32 -11.03 -1.91
CA TRP A 257 15.04 -12.32 -1.92
C TRP A 257 16.25 -12.37 -0.97
N ASP A 258 16.91 -13.52 -0.89
CA ASP A 258 17.92 -13.82 0.15
C ASP A 258 19.05 -12.77 0.25
N LYS A 259 19.79 -12.53 -0.85
CA LYS A 259 20.97 -11.66 -0.82
C LYS A 259 20.64 -10.20 -0.47
N LYS A 260 19.54 -9.64 -0.99
CA LYS A 260 19.17 -8.24 -0.69
C LYS A 260 18.45 -8.13 0.64
N ALA A 261 17.74 -9.15 1.11
CA ALA A 261 17.20 -9.16 2.46
C ALA A 261 18.30 -9.04 3.53
N LYS A 262 19.35 -9.85 3.42
CA LYS A 262 20.55 -9.80 4.29
C LYS A 262 21.28 -8.45 4.25
N ALA A 263 21.17 -7.71 3.15
CA ALA A 263 21.79 -6.40 3.00
C ALA A 263 20.93 -5.24 3.54
N ILE A 264 19.65 -5.48 3.84
CA ILE A 264 18.73 -4.46 4.37
C ILE A 264 18.80 -4.50 5.91
N PRO A 265 19.37 -3.49 6.59
CA PRO A 265 19.64 -3.58 8.03
C PRO A 265 18.38 -3.67 8.91
N ASP A 266 17.26 -3.15 8.41
CA ASP A 266 15.97 -3.13 9.08
C ASP A 266 15.03 -4.27 8.65
N LEU A 267 15.56 -5.30 8.00
CA LEU A 267 14.85 -6.52 7.60
C LEU A 267 15.56 -7.77 8.18
N GLY A 268 14.78 -8.73 8.67
CA GLY A 268 15.29 -10.04 9.05
C GLY A 268 15.75 -10.83 7.83
N ASP A 269 16.85 -11.57 7.99
CA ASP A 269 17.58 -12.18 6.88
C ASP A 269 16.71 -13.16 6.06
N ASP A 270 15.84 -13.91 6.73
CA ASP A 270 14.92 -14.87 6.11
C ASP A 270 13.48 -14.34 5.96
N GLU A 271 13.19 -13.11 6.41
CA GLU A 271 11.82 -12.60 6.43
C GLU A 271 11.24 -12.36 5.04
N TYR A 272 12.09 -12.29 4.00
CA TYR A 272 11.64 -12.18 2.61
C TYR A 272 10.74 -13.34 2.19
N LYS A 273 10.84 -14.51 2.83
CA LYS A 273 10.00 -15.68 2.54
C LYS A 273 8.54 -15.49 2.95
N HIS A 274 8.28 -14.61 3.91
CA HIS A 274 6.94 -14.44 4.50
C HIS A 274 6.32 -13.09 4.15
N MET A 275 6.86 -12.43 3.12
CA MET A 275 6.38 -11.12 2.67
C MET A 275 6.34 -11.02 1.15
N LEU A 276 5.38 -10.25 0.67
CA LEU A 276 5.30 -9.84 -0.73
C LEU A 276 4.78 -8.41 -0.80
N CYS A 277 5.45 -7.56 -1.56
CA CYS A 277 4.92 -6.25 -1.88
C CYS A 277 4.11 -6.29 -3.17
N VAL A 278 2.84 -5.89 -3.07
CA VAL A 278 2.00 -5.56 -4.23
C VAL A 278 1.38 -4.19 -4.01
N GLU A 279 1.90 -3.20 -4.73
CA GLU A 279 1.65 -1.80 -4.46
C GLU A 279 0.66 -1.22 -5.46
N ALA A 280 -0.29 -0.40 -5.01
CA ALA A 280 -1.10 0.41 -5.91
C ALA A 280 -0.40 1.76 -6.12
N ALA A 281 -0.12 2.13 -7.37
CA ALA A 281 0.83 3.18 -7.65
C ALA A 281 0.48 4.08 -8.86
N ALA A 282 1.13 5.23 -8.93
CA ALA A 282 1.20 6.13 -10.06
C ALA A 282 2.68 6.54 -10.24
N VAL A 283 3.40 5.81 -11.09
CA VAL A 283 4.87 5.84 -11.19
C VAL A 283 5.33 6.18 -12.58
N GLU A 284 4.80 5.50 -13.61
CA GLU A 284 5.27 5.66 -14.99
C GLU A 284 5.00 7.08 -15.49
N LYS A 285 3.77 7.55 -15.27
CA LYS A 285 3.33 8.91 -15.61
C LYS A 285 3.13 9.71 -14.33
N PRO A 286 4.06 10.63 -14.00
CA PRO A 286 3.92 11.49 -12.84
C PRO A 286 2.64 12.34 -12.92
N ILE A 287 2.03 12.58 -11.77
CA ILE A 287 0.84 13.41 -11.62
C ILE A 287 1.29 14.86 -11.50
N THR A 288 0.68 15.77 -12.27
CA THR A 288 0.95 17.21 -12.19
C THR A 288 -0.30 17.94 -11.72
N LEU A 289 -0.15 18.79 -10.71
CA LEU A 289 -1.23 19.62 -10.16
C LEU A 289 -0.91 21.09 -10.31
N LYS A 290 -1.79 21.85 -10.93
CA LYS A 290 -1.77 23.31 -10.91
C LYS A 290 -2.23 23.83 -9.53
N PRO A 291 -1.90 25.08 -9.15
CA PRO A 291 -2.37 25.66 -7.90
C PRO A 291 -3.87 25.50 -7.70
N GLY A 292 -4.27 25.02 -6.53
CA GLY A 292 -5.67 24.79 -6.16
C GLY A 292 -6.25 23.46 -6.64
N GLU A 293 -5.64 22.77 -7.61
CA GLU A 293 -6.06 21.44 -8.05
C GLU A 293 -5.77 20.38 -6.99
N GLU A 294 -6.61 19.34 -6.98
CA GLU A 294 -6.52 18.20 -6.08
C GLU A 294 -6.48 16.91 -6.89
N TRP A 295 -5.53 16.04 -6.56
CA TRP A 295 -5.52 14.64 -7.01
C TRP A 295 -6.11 13.75 -5.92
N LYS A 296 -6.87 12.74 -6.33
CA LYS A 296 -7.45 11.74 -5.42
C LYS A 296 -7.10 10.34 -5.90
N SER A 297 -6.80 9.46 -4.95
CA SER A 297 -6.71 8.02 -5.18
C SER A 297 -7.34 7.23 -4.05
N ARG A 298 -7.68 5.98 -4.34
CA ARG A 298 -8.20 5.03 -3.37
C ARG A 298 -7.59 3.66 -3.60
N GLN A 299 -7.29 2.99 -2.50
CA GLN A 299 -7.00 1.58 -2.43
C GLN A 299 -7.99 0.90 -1.48
N GLU A 300 -8.40 -0.31 -1.81
CA GLU A 300 -9.15 -1.20 -0.92
C GLU A 300 -8.53 -2.59 -0.99
N ILE A 301 -8.29 -3.19 0.17
CA ILE A 301 -7.73 -4.53 0.30
C ILE A 301 -8.69 -5.37 1.13
N SER A 302 -9.01 -6.57 0.64
CA SER A 302 -9.78 -7.57 1.38
C SER A 302 -9.07 -8.92 1.37
N ALA A 303 -9.12 -9.68 2.47
CA ALA A 303 -8.71 -11.08 2.50
C ALA A 303 -9.95 -11.96 2.43
N VAL A 304 -10.02 -12.85 1.44
CA VAL A 304 -11.14 -13.79 1.23
C VAL A 304 -10.62 -15.23 1.14
N PRO A 305 -11.43 -16.25 1.47
CA PRO A 305 -11.04 -17.64 1.23
C PRO A 305 -10.75 -17.92 -0.25
N SER A 306 -9.71 -18.69 -0.56
CA SER A 306 -9.29 -19.04 -1.93
C SER A 306 -10.28 -19.93 -2.70
N SER A 307 -11.40 -20.35 -2.08
CA SER A 307 -12.49 -21.00 -2.80
C SER A 307 -13.16 -20.09 -3.83
N TYR A 308 -12.84 -18.79 -3.86
CA TYR A 308 -13.13 -17.89 -4.96
C TYR A 308 -12.22 -18.19 -6.16
N PHE A 309 -12.55 -19.26 -6.90
CA PHE A 309 -11.97 -19.57 -8.20
C PHE A 309 -12.11 -18.41 -9.19
N SER A 310 -11.13 -18.30 -10.08
CA SER A 310 -10.83 -17.31 -11.13
C SER A 310 -11.94 -16.94 -12.13
N GLY A 311 -13.20 -17.37 -11.92
CA GLY A 311 -14.33 -17.11 -12.82
C GLY A 311 -15.16 -15.86 -12.52
N GLN A 312 -14.97 -15.18 -11.39
CA GLN A 312 -15.80 -14.04 -10.95
C GLN A 312 -15.06 -12.69 -10.95
N LEU A 313 -14.17 -12.49 -11.91
CA LEU A 313 -13.49 -11.20 -12.11
C LEU A 313 -14.35 -10.19 -12.90
N ASP A 314 -15.51 -10.60 -13.44
CA ASP A 314 -16.47 -9.70 -14.10
C ASP A 314 -17.94 -10.11 -13.80
N PRO A 315 -18.69 -9.35 -12.98
CA PRO A 315 -20.11 -9.61 -12.73
C PRO A 315 -20.97 -9.56 -14.00
N LYS A 316 -20.50 -8.92 -15.09
CA LYS A 316 -21.26 -8.79 -16.34
C LYS A 316 -21.18 -10.02 -17.24
N LYS A 317 -20.20 -10.91 -17.06
CA LYS A 317 -20.09 -12.14 -17.86
C LYS A 317 -21.00 -13.27 -17.39
N VAL A 318 -21.38 -13.29 -16.12
CA VAL A 318 -22.24 -14.35 -15.55
C VAL A 318 -23.69 -14.27 -16.06
N LEU A 319 -24.16 -13.09 -16.46
CA LEU A 319 -25.53 -12.90 -16.95
C LEU A 319 -25.70 -13.25 -18.44
N GLN A 320 -24.61 -13.49 -19.18
CA GLN A 320 -24.67 -13.82 -20.61
C GLN A 320 -24.53 -15.31 -20.91
N SER A 321 -24.22 -16.14 -19.91
CA SER A 321 -24.10 -17.60 -20.07
C SER A 321 -25.35 -18.38 -19.67
N SER A 322 -26.47 -17.70 -19.43
CA SER A 322 -27.75 -18.29 -19.01
C SER A 322 -28.92 -17.85 -19.91
N SER A 323 -28.63 -17.66 -21.20
CA SER A 323 -29.62 -17.46 -22.28
C SER A 323 -29.38 -18.45 -23.40
#